data_AF-D3DHR5-F1
#
_entry.id   AF-D3DHR5-F1
#
_cell.length_a   1.000
_cell.length_b   1.000
_cell.length_c   1.000
_cell.angle_alpha   90.00
_cell.angle_beta   90.00
_cell.angle_gamma   90.00
#
_symmetry.space_group_name_H-M   'P 1'
#
loop_
_entity.id
_entity.type
_entity.pdbx_description
1 polymer ?
#
loop_
_entity_poly.entity_id
_entity_poly.type
_entity_poly.pdbx_seq_one_letter_code
_entity_poly.pdbx_strand_id
1 'polypeptide(L)'
;MTEKQILKKIDKALALLMQKDIRGALRVLMELKTRLEMEMKEEEETKGEGKKLQHLMGWYISIWNNQPPESFRFTDYKYIIGKHLRELLEIYERNGEDIETLKRDYEAFKNSRKDWNGILQFRQNLPNIKKAKGSEWSSPENQRGKDYYLKGWGEEKEGKNKLWEDHDDEIPLA
;
A
#
# COMPACT_ATOMS: atom_id res chain seq x y z
N MET A 1 9.37 7.77 -15.50
CA MET A 1 10.44 8.61 -16.09
C MET A 1 10.14 10.07 -15.84
N THR A 2 11.16 10.95 -15.89
CA THR A 2 10.93 12.41 -15.85
C THR A 2 10.75 12.98 -17.25
N GLU A 3 10.00 14.08 -17.38
CA GLU A 3 9.78 14.79 -18.66
C GLU A 3 11.09 15.13 -19.38
N LYS A 4 12.13 15.52 -18.62
CA LYS A 4 13.48 15.81 -19.15
C LYS A 4 14.15 14.58 -19.79
N GLN A 5 13.89 13.38 -19.28
CA GLN A 5 14.43 12.13 -19.86
C GLN A 5 13.68 11.73 -21.14
N ILE A 6 12.37 11.97 -21.18
CA ILE A 6 11.53 11.74 -22.37
C ILE A 6 11.99 12.65 -23.50
N LEU A 7 12.12 13.96 -23.23
CA LEU A 7 12.61 14.95 -24.20
C LEU A 7 13.96 14.56 -24.77
N LYS A 8 14.93 14.18 -23.92
CA LYS A 8 16.25 13.71 -24.39
C LYS A 8 16.18 12.51 -25.34
N LYS A 9 15.26 11.57 -25.11
CA LYS A 9 15.08 10.41 -26.00
C LYS A 9 14.42 10.80 -27.32
N ILE A 10 13.50 11.75 -27.30
CA ILE A 10 12.87 12.32 -28.51
C ILE A 10 13.92 13.08 -29.33
N ASP A 11 14.71 13.95 -28.71
CA ASP A 11 15.78 14.70 -29.37
C ASP A 11 16.80 13.77 -30.03
N LYS A 12 17.16 12.68 -29.35
CA LYS A 12 18.04 11.65 -29.89
C LYS A 12 17.42 10.96 -31.12
N ALA A 13 16.13 10.66 -31.09
CA ALA A 13 15.44 10.07 -32.24
C ALA A 13 15.36 11.04 -33.43
N LEU A 14 15.09 12.33 -33.16
CA LEU A 14 15.08 13.38 -34.17
C LEU A 14 16.46 13.56 -34.81
N ALA A 15 17.54 13.54 -34.01
CA ALA A 15 18.91 13.59 -34.53
C ALA A 15 19.24 12.40 -35.45
N LEU A 16 18.78 11.19 -35.10
CA LEU A 16 18.94 10.00 -35.94
C LEU A 16 18.15 10.10 -37.26
N LEU A 17 16.94 10.67 -37.22
CA LEU A 17 16.17 10.96 -38.44
C LEU A 17 16.86 11.98 -39.34
N MET A 18 17.44 13.04 -38.77
CA MET A 18 18.22 14.03 -39.53
C MET A 18 19.47 13.40 -40.18
N GLN A 19 20.06 12.39 -39.54
CA GLN A 19 21.17 11.60 -40.08
C GLN A 19 20.72 10.51 -41.08
N LYS A 20 19.42 10.45 -41.41
CA LYS A 20 18.78 9.40 -42.24
C LYS A 20 18.93 7.98 -41.68
N ASP A 21 19.29 7.82 -40.40
CA ASP A 21 19.24 6.53 -39.70
C ASP A 21 17.84 6.26 -39.17
N ILE A 22 16.97 5.86 -40.10
CA ILE A 22 15.56 5.57 -39.82
C ILE A 22 15.43 4.38 -38.85
N ARG A 23 16.28 3.36 -38.98
CA ARG A 23 16.23 2.15 -38.13
C ARG A 23 16.65 2.46 -36.70
N GLY A 24 17.71 3.25 -36.52
CA GLY A 24 18.14 3.72 -35.20
C GLY A 24 17.08 4.58 -34.52
N ALA A 25 16.47 5.51 -35.24
CA ALA A 25 15.39 6.34 -34.72
C ALA A 25 14.18 5.52 -34.27
N LEU A 26 13.74 4.56 -35.10
CA LEU A 26 12.63 3.66 -34.78
C LEU A 26 12.89 2.83 -33.52
N ARG A 27 14.12 2.35 -33.34
CA ARG A 27 14.51 1.59 -32.14
C ARG A 27 14.38 2.43 -30.88
N VAL A 28 14.90 3.67 -30.90
CA VAL A 28 14.83 4.60 -29.76
C VAL A 28 13.38 4.95 -29.41
N LEU A 29 12.53 5.14 -30.43
CA LEU A 29 11.11 5.45 -30.22
C LEU A 29 10.31 4.24 -29.71
N MET A 30 10.58 3.02 -30.20
CA MET A 30 9.95 1.81 -29.67
C MET A 30 10.31 1.59 -28.20
N GLU A 31 11.59 1.72 -27.85
CA GLU A 31 12.03 1.62 -26.45
C GLU A 31 11.36 2.67 -25.56
N LEU A 32 11.19 3.89 -26.06
CA LEU A 32 10.50 4.95 -25.33
C LEU A 32 9.01 4.61 -25.13
N LYS A 33 8.34 4.17 -26.21
CA LYS A 33 6.93 3.76 -26.18
C LYS A 33 6.68 2.64 -25.17
N THR A 34 7.41 1.53 -25.26
CA THR A 34 7.23 0.38 -24.35
C THR A 34 7.44 0.76 -22.89
N ARG A 35 8.39 1.66 -22.61
CA ARG A 35 8.67 2.13 -21.26
C ARG A 35 7.56 3.02 -20.70
N LEU A 36 7.01 3.90 -21.53
CA LEU A 36 5.85 4.72 -21.15
C LEU A 36 4.58 3.87 -20.99
N GLU A 37 4.36 2.87 -21.84
CA GLU A 37 3.24 1.94 -21.70
C GLU A 37 3.32 1.13 -20.39
N MET A 38 4.52 0.70 -19.98
CA MET A 38 4.72 0.06 -18.67
C MET A 38 4.45 1.03 -17.51
N GLU A 39 4.98 2.24 -17.56
CA GLU A 39 4.76 3.25 -16.51
C GLU A 39 3.27 3.64 -16.41
N MET A 40 2.57 3.75 -17.54
CA MET A 40 1.12 3.98 -17.56
C MET A 40 0.35 2.82 -16.96
N LYS A 41 0.75 1.58 -17.26
CA LYS A 41 0.12 0.38 -16.69
C LYS A 41 0.35 0.29 -15.18
N GLU A 42 1.56 0.57 -14.71
CA GLU A 42 1.89 0.64 -13.28
C GLU A 42 1.13 1.77 -12.57
N GLU A 43 0.94 2.93 -13.23
CA GLU A 43 0.11 4.02 -12.71
C GLU A 43 -1.39 3.68 -12.67
N GLU A 44 -1.91 2.99 -13.68
CA GLU A 44 -3.29 2.53 -13.71
C GLU A 44 -3.53 1.43 -12.68
N GLU A 45 -2.59 0.51 -12.50
CA GLU A 45 -2.61 -0.52 -11.47
C GLU A 45 -2.57 0.13 -10.07
N THR A 46 -1.67 1.07 -9.80
CA THR A 46 -1.63 1.79 -8.50
C THR A 46 -2.86 2.66 -8.24
N LYS A 47 -3.43 3.32 -9.25
CA LYS A 47 -4.70 4.07 -9.11
C LYS A 47 -5.89 3.13 -8.90
N GLY A 48 -5.90 1.96 -9.54
CA GLY A 48 -6.91 0.93 -9.40
C GLY A 48 -6.86 0.22 -8.04
N GLU A 49 -5.66 -0.16 -7.60
CA GLU A 49 -5.39 -0.70 -6.27
C GLU A 49 -5.74 0.29 -5.16
N GLY A 50 -5.44 1.58 -5.36
CA GLY A 50 -5.85 2.64 -4.44
C GLY A 50 -7.36 2.71 -4.23
N LYS A 51 -8.15 2.60 -5.31
CA LYS A 51 -9.63 2.55 -5.23
C LYS A 51 -10.12 1.27 -4.56
N LYS A 52 -9.58 0.10 -4.94
CA LYS A 52 -9.93 -1.19 -4.31
C LYS A 52 -9.67 -1.16 -2.80
N LEU A 53 -8.51 -0.66 -2.39
CA LEU A 53 -8.13 -0.51 -0.99
C LEU A 53 -9.05 0.47 -0.26
N GLN A 54 -9.38 1.60 -0.88
CA GLN A 54 -10.31 2.58 -0.30
C GLN A 54 -11.70 1.99 -0.08
N HIS A 55 -12.22 1.21 -1.04
CA HIS A 55 -13.49 0.49 -0.88
C HIS A 55 -13.41 -0.57 0.23
N LEU A 56 -12.29 -1.29 0.33
CA LEU A 56 -12.07 -2.28 1.37
C LEU A 56 -11.96 -1.65 2.76
N MET A 57 -11.28 -0.51 2.88
CA MET A 57 -11.22 0.28 4.11
C MET A 57 -12.60 0.76 4.52
N GLY A 58 -13.40 1.28 3.58
CA GLY A 58 -14.77 1.71 3.84
C GLY A 58 -15.65 0.58 4.35
N TRP A 59 -15.57 -0.59 3.72
CA TRP A 59 -16.27 -1.80 4.18
C TRP A 59 -15.78 -2.24 5.57
N TYR A 60 -14.47 -2.28 5.82
CA TYR A 60 -13.93 -2.70 7.10
C TYR A 60 -14.37 -1.79 8.26
N ILE A 61 -14.40 -0.49 8.03
CA ILE A 61 -14.85 0.48 9.03
C ILE A 61 -16.37 0.35 9.27
N SER A 62 -17.15 0.08 8.21
CA SER A 62 -18.61 0.00 8.31
C SER A 62 -19.08 -1.23 9.09
N ILE A 63 -18.43 -2.39 8.95
CA ILE A 63 -18.79 -3.61 9.70
C ILE A 63 -18.54 -3.49 11.21
N TRP A 64 -17.83 -2.44 11.64
CA TRP A 64 -17.59 -2.07 13.03
C TRP A 64 -18.34 -0.79 13.43
N ASN A 65 -19.37 -0.37 12.70
CA ASN A 65 -20.15 0.83 12.98
C ASN A 65 -19.29 2.11 13.14
N ASN A 66 -18.25 2.24 12.31
CA ASN A 66 -17.26 3.32 12.36
C ASN A 66 -16.36 3.34 13.62
N GLN A 67 -16.40 2.30 14.45
CA GLN A 67 -15.56 2.14 15.63
C GLN A 67 -14.79 0.81 15.56
N PRO A 68 -13.81 0.68 14.65
CA PRO A 68 -13.00 -0.53 14.54
C PRO A 68 -12.14 -0.74 15.81
N PRO A 69 -11.79 -1.99 16.17
CA PRO A 69 -11.00 -2.30 17.36
C PRO A 69 -9.67 -1.53 17.45
N GLU A 70 -9.06 -1.20 16.31
CA GLU A 70 -7.82 -0.43 16.20
C GLU A 70 -7.99 1.03 16.68
N SER A 71 -9.19 1.61 16.57
CA SER A 71 -9.46 3.00 16.98
C SER A 71 -9.32 3.21 18.50
N PHE A 72 -9.51 2.15 19.29
CA PHE A 72 -9.32 2.19 20.74
C PHE A 72 -7.85 2.06 21.16
N ARG A 73 -6.97 1.65 20.24
CA ARG A 73 -5.56 1.34 20.52
C ARG A 73 -4.58 2.31 19.88
N PHE A 74 -4.98 2.98 18.80
CA PHE A 74 -4.07 3.78 17.99
C PHE A 74 -4.70 5.10 17.54
N THR A 75 -3.93 6.18 17.61
CA THR A 75 -4.31 7.50 17.10
C THR A 75 -4.46 7.47 15.57
N ASP A 76 -3.53 6.83 14.86
CA ASP A 76 -3.52 6.69 13.40
C ASP A 76 -4.09 5.36 12.92
N TYR A 77 -5.17 4.89 13.54
CA TYR A 77 -5.79 3.59 13.27
C TYR A 77 -6.15 3.39 11.78
N LYS A 78 -6.53 4.45 11.06
CA LYS A 78 -6.83 4.38 9.62
C LYS A 78 -5.62 3.99 8.77
N TYR A 79 -4.44 4.49 9.10
CA TYR A 79 -3.20 4.13 8.41
C TYR A 79 -2.85 2.66 8.65
N ILE A 80 -2.97 2.20 9.91
CA ILE A 80 -2.71 0.81 10.31
C ILE A 80 -3.66 -0.16 9.60
N ILE A 81 -4.95 0.18 9.57
CA ILE A 81 -5.97 -0.60 8.84
C ILE A 81 -5.60 -0.68 7.36
N GLY A 82 -5.28 0.46 6.74
CA GLY A 82 -4.90 0.51 5.31
C GLY A 82 -3.68 -0.36 5.00
N LYS A 83 -2.64 -0.33 5.85
CA LYS A 83 -1.46 -1.18 5.71
C LYS A 83 -1.84 -2.66 5.72
N HIS A 84 -2.58 -3.10 6.73
CA HIS A 84 -2.95 -4.51 6.86
C HIS A 84 -3.91 -5.00 5.78
N LEU A 85 -4.85 -4.17 5.34
CA LEU A 85 -5.75 -4.51 4.24
C LEU A 85 -5.02 -4.65 2.92
N ARG A 86 -4.01 -3.81 2.66
CA ARG A 86 -3.15 -3.94 1.47
C ARG A 86 -2.39 -5.26 1.47
N GLU A 87 -1.75 -5.59 2.58
CA GLU A 87 -1.01 -6.85 2.72
C GLU A 87 -1.92 -8.07 2.57
N LEU A 88 -3.14 -8.00 3.12
CA LEU A 88 -4.13 -9.07 2.97
C LEU A 88 -4.58 -9.20 1.51
N LEU A 89 -4.82 -8.09 0.80
CA LEU A 89 -5.13 -8.13 -0.63
C LEU A 89 -4.03 -8.82 -1.42
N GLU A 90 -2.76 -8.45 -1.19
CA GLU A 90 -1.61 -9.07 -1.86
C GLU A 90 -1.50 -10.58 -1.56
N ILE A 91 -1.77 -11.01 -0.32
CA ILE A 91 -1.78 -12.44 0.05
C ILE A 91 -2.89 -13.18 -0.68
N TYR A 92 -4.10 -12.62 -0.72
CA TYR A 92 -5.26 -13.25 -1.35
C TYR A 92 -5.07 -13.34 -2.87
N GLU A 93 -4.65 -12.25 -3.53
CA GLU A 93 -4.39 -12.23 -4.97
C GLU A 93 -3.29 -13.22 -5.36
N ARG A 94 -2.22 -13.34 -4.57
CA ARG A 94 -1.15 -14.33 -4.77
C ARG A 94 -1.65 -15.77 -4.68
N ASN A 95 -2.63 -16.03 -3.83
CA ASN A 95 -3.25 -17.34 -3.67
C ASN A 95 -4.44 -17.56 -4.63
N GLY A 96 -4.66 -16.66 -5.59
CA GLY A 96 -5.74 -16.76 -6.58
C GLY A 96 -7.13 -16.51 -6.00
N GLU A 97 -7.23 -15.88 -4.84
CA GLU A 97 -8.49 -15.49 -4.22
C GLU A 97 -8.77 -13.99 -4.40
N ASP A 98 -10.06 -13.65 -4.40
CA ASP A 98 -10.55 -12.29 -4.63
C ASP A 98 -10.88 -11.56 -3.32
N ILE A 99 -11.17 -10.27 -3.47
CA ILE A 99 -11.54 -9.38 -2.37
C ILE A 99 -12.81 -9.83 -1.64
N GLU A 100 -13.76 -10.44 -2.34
CA GLU A 100 -15.00 -10.92 -1.74
C GLU A 100 -14.75 -12.14 -0.84
N THR A 101 -13.80 -12.98 -1.20
CA THR A 101 -13.36 -14.09 -0.34
C THR A 101 -12.66 -13.59 0.91
N LEU A 102 -11.80 -12.57 0.79
CA LEU A 102 -11.19 -11.88 1.95
C LEU A 102 -12.26 -11.35 2.90
N LYS A 103 -13.27 -10.64 2.39
CA LYS A 103 -14.36 -10.08 3.21
C LYS A 103 -15.12 -11.16 3.96
N ARG A 104 -15.50 -12.23 3.26
CA ARG A 104 -16.23 -13.37 3.84
C ARG A 104 -15.43 -14.09 4.92
N ASP A 105 -14.13 -14.30 4.72
CA ASP A 105 -13.27 -14.93 5.71
C ASP A 105 -13.11 -14.04 6.94
N TYR A 106 -12.97 -12.73 6.75
CA TYR A 106 -12.89 -11.78 7.85
C TYR A 106 -14.21 -11.71 8.63
N GLU A 107 -15.37 -11.70 7.96
CA GLU A 107 -16.68 -11.72 8.63
C GLU A 107 -16.87 -13.01 9.45
N ALA A 108 -16.49 -14.16 8.88
CA ALA A 108 -16.49 -15.43 9.61
C ALA A 108 -15.55 -15.36 10.84
N PHE A 109 -14.37 -14.78 10.68
CA PHE A 109 -13.44 -14.55 11.78
C PHE A 109 -14.01 -13.60 12.84
N LYS A 110 -14.59 -12.48 12.45
CA LYS A 110 -15.24 -11.50 13.33
C LYS A 110 -16.33 -12.17 14.18
N ASN A 111 -17.15 -13.02 13.57
CA ASN A 111 -18.22 -13.72 14.28
C ASN A 111 -17.72 -14.86 15.19
N SER A 112 -16.47 -15.33 15.01
CA SER A 112 -15.91 -16.44 15.78
C SER A 112 -15.39 -16.06 17.18
N ARG A 113 -15.05 -14.79 17.44
CA ARG A 113 -14.71 -14.30 18.80
C ARG A 113 -15.21 -12.89 19.01
N LYS A 114 -15.79 -12.63 20.19
CA LYS A 114 -16.77 -11.56 20.36
C LYS A 114 -16.23 -10.13 20.36
N ASP A 115 -15.02 -9.81 20.85
CA ASP A 115 -14.73 -8.38 21.15
C ASP A 115 -13.36 -7.81 20.71
N TRP A 116 -12.43 -8.63 20.20
CA TRP A 116 -11.03 -8.18 19.96
C TRP A 116 -10.44 -8.64 18.61
N ASN A 117 -11.30 -8.98 17.65
CA ASN A 117 -10.92 -9.53 16.35
C ASN A 117 -10.69 -8.42 15.31
N GLY A 118 -9.74 -7.53 15.58
CA GLY A 118 -9.27 -6.52 14.64
C GLY A 118 -8.60 -7.12 13.39
N ILE A 119 -8.29 -6.27 12.43
CA ILE A 119 -7.66 -6.68 11.16
C ILE A 119 -6.27 -7.27 11.38
N LEU A 120 -5.56 -6.79 12.40
CA LEU A 120 -4.27 -7.34 12.81
C LEU A 120 -4.39 -8.80 13.28
N GLN A 121 -5.37 -9.09 14.13
CA GLN A 121 -5.59 -10.44 14.64
C GLN A 121 -6.05 -11.39 13.53
N PHE A 122 -6.82 -10.88 12.57
CA PHE A 122 -7.20 -11.65 11.39
C PHE A 122 -5.96 -12.03 10.57
N ARG A 123 -5.10 -11.06 10.25
CA ARG A 123 -3.85 -11.30 9.50
C ARG A 123 -2.97 -12.36 10.17
N GLN A 124 -2.83 -12.29 11.50
CA GLN A 124 -2.05 -13.27 12.26
C GLN A 124 -2.66 -14.68 12.25
N ASN A 125 -3.99 -14.78 12.28
CA ASN A 125 -4.69 -16.06 12.29
C ASN A 125 -4.99 -16.60 10.89
N LEU A 126 -4.73 -15.82 9.83
CA LEU A 126 -5.04 -16.19 8.45
C LEU A 126 -4.49 -17.58 8.05
N PRO A 127 -3.23 -17.96 8.36
CA PRO A 127 -2.73 -19.30 8.06
C PRO A 127 -3.54 -20.42 8.74
N ASN A 128 -4.03 -20.17 9.96
CA ASN A 128 -4.84 -21.12 10.71
C ASN A 128 -6.27 -21.21 10.17
N ILE A 129 -6.84 -20.08 9.74
CA ILE A 129 -8.17 -20.01 9.10
C ILE A 129 -8.14 -20.80 7.79
N LYS A 130 -7.09 -20.64 6.99
CA LYS A 130 -6.92 -21.28 5.68
C LYS A 130 -6.38 -22.71 5.73
N LYS A 131 -6.17 -23.28 6.93
CA LYS A 131 -5.71 -24.66 7.21
C LYS A 131 -4.82 -25.23 6.09
N ALA A 132 -3.57 -24.75 6.07
CA ALA A 132 -2.53 -24.98 5.05
C ALA A 132 -2.72 -26.20 4.12
N LYS A 133 -3.13 -25.93 2.88
CA LYS A 133 -2.81 -26.74 1.69
C LYS A 133 -1.62 -26.11 0.97
N GLY A 134 -0.40 -26.38 1.43
CA GLY A 134 0.86 -26.15 0.69
C GLY A 134 1.19 -24.75 0.16
N SER A 135 0.33 -23.74 0.36
CA SER A 135 0.44 -22.39 -0.21
C SER A 135 0.73 -21.38 0.89
N GLU A 136 1.54 -20.37 0.59
CA GLU A 136 2.01 -19.39 1.55
C GLU A 136 0.92 -18.33 1.85
N TRP A 137 0.07 -18.64 2.83
CA TRP A 137 -0.96 -17.74 3.39
C TRP A 137 -0.40 -16.76 4.43
N SER A 138 0.87 -16.40 4.28
CA SER A 138 1.61 -15.50 5.16
C SER A 138 2.40 -14.50 4.33
N SER A 139 2.47 -13.24 4.76
CA SER A 139 3.50 -12.33 4.27
C SER A 139 4.86 -12.67 4.92
N PRO A 140 6.00 -12.24 4.34
CA PRO A 140 7.32 -12.38 4.97
C PRO A 140 7.36 -11.82 6.40
N GLU A 141 6.57 -10.78 6.67
CA GLU A 141 6.45 -10.20 8.00
C GLU A 141 5.54 -11.01 8.95
N ASN A 142 4.63 -11.84 8.43
CA ASN A 142 3.74 -12.69 9.23
C ASN A 142 4.43 -13.96 9.72
N GLN A 143 5.50 -14.39 9.03
CA GLN A 143 6.35 -15.52 9.44
C GLN A 143 7.19 -15.17 10.68
N ARG A 144 7.59 -13.91 10.86
CA ARG A 144 8.15 -13.41 12.12
C ARG A 144 6.99 -13.25 13.09
N GLY A 145 6.81 -14.25 13.95
CA GLY A 145 5.67 -14.37 14.87
C GLY A 145 5.40 -13.16 15.77
N LYS A 146 4.35 -13.29 16.61
CA LYS A 146 3.75 -12.27 17.50
C LYS A 146 4.70 -11.23 18.11
N ASP A 147 5.94 -11.59 18.42
CA ASP A 147 6.94 -10.71 19.04
C ASP A 147 7.44 -9.58 18.13
N TYR A 148 7.42 -9.73 16.80
CA TYR A 148 7.91 -8.70 15.87
C TYR A 148 7.01 -7.46 15.81
N TYR A 149 5.69 -7.64 15.95
CA TYR A 149 4.72 -6.54 15.95
C TYR A 149 4.68 -5.77 17.26
N LEU A 150 5.20 -6.35 18.34
CA LEU A 150 5.32 -5.67 19.64
C LEU A 150 6.67 -4.95 19.80
N LYS A 151 7.74 -5.41 19.13
CA LYS A 151 9.09 -4.84 19.25
C LYS A 151 9.34 -3.54 18.47
N GLY A 152 8.55 -3.23 17.45
CA GLY A 152 8.77 -2.03 16.62
C GLY A 152 7.93 -0.80 16.99
N TRP A 153 7.03 -0.90 17.97
CA TRP A 153 5.99 0.12 18.18
C TRP A 153 5.83 0.57 19.65
N GLY A 154 6.87 0.31 20.47
CA GLY A 154 7.00 0.81 21.84
C GLY A 154 8.14 1.83 22.04
N GLU A 155 8.99 2.06 21.04
CA GLU A 155 10.21 2.89 21.15
C GLU A 155 10.22 4.15 20.26
N GLU A 156 9.06 4.66 19.83
CA GLU A 156 8.94 6.04 19.30
C GLU A 156 8.29 6.97 20.33
N LYS A 157 8.86 6.98 21.55
CA LYS A 157 8.72 8.10 22.50
C LYS A 157 10.04 8.33 23.21
N GLU A 158 10.91 9.11 22.57
CA GLU A 158 11.79 10.14 23.17
C GLU A 158 12.96 10.43 22.21
N GLY A 159 12.75 11.37 21.30
CA GLY A 159 13.73 11.66 20.25
C GLY A 159 13.55 13.01 19.58
N LYS A 160 13.40 14.07 20.37
CA LYS A 160 13.63 15.48 20.02
C LYS A 160 12.87 16.03 18.81
N ASN A 161 11.71 16.58 19.14
CA ASN A 161 11.09 17.72 18.49
C ASN A 161 12.05 18.93 18.54
N LYS A 162 12.79 19.22 17.45
CA LYS A 162 13.47 20.50 17.19
C LYS A 162 13.74 20.66 15.69
N LEU A 163 12.76 21.10 14.93
CA LEU A 163 13.01 21.83 13.68
C LEU A 163 11.79 22.64 13.21
N TRP A 164 11.27 23.49 14.09
CA TRP A 164 10.52 24.68 13.70
C TRP A 164 10.88 25.73 14.76
N GLU A 165 11.94 26.49 14.50
CA GLU A 165 12.21 27.74 15.22
C GLU A 165 11.25 28.77 14.65
N ASP A 166 10.36 29.24 15.53
CA ASP A 166 9.41 30.32 15.28
C ASP A 166 10.18 31.58 14.89
N HIS A 167 9.97 32.03 13.64
CA HIS A 167 10.27 33.38 13.21
C HIS A 167 8.95 34.16 13.18
N ASP A 168 8.88 35.18 14.04
CA ASP A 168 8.11 36.42 13.96
C ASP A 168 6.56 36.25 13.95
N ASP A 169 5.77 36.90 14.80
CA ASP A 169 5.63 38.35 14.90
C ASP A 169 5.14 38.81 16.28
N GLU A 170 5.69 39.95 16.70
CA GLU A 170 5.25 40.78 17.83
C GLU A 170 3.80 41.28 17.63
N ILE A 171 2.99 41.28 18.69
CA ILE A 171 1.81 42.14 18.79
C ILE A 171 1.97 43.02 20.05
N PRO A 172 2.10 44.35 19.92
CA PRO A 172 2.25 45.23 21.07
C PRO A 172 0.90 45.46 21.75
N LEU A 173 0.84 45.24 23.06
CA LEU A 173 -0.32 45.59 23.89
C LEU A 173 -0.19 47.05 24.35
N ALA A 174 -1.30 47.78 24.16
CA ALA A 174 -1.57 49.10 24.73
C ALA A 174 -1.89 49.01 26.24
#